data_AF-A0A7X6BFH0-F1
#
_entry.id   AF-A0A7X6BFH0-F1
#
_cell.length_a   1.000
_cell.length_b   1.000
_cell.length_c   1.000
_cell.angle_alpha   90.00
_cell.angle_beta   90.00
_cell.angle_gamma   90.00
#
_symmetry.space_group_name_H-M   'P 1'
#
loop_
_entity.id
_entity.type
_entity.pdbx_description
1 polymer ?
#
loop_
_entity_poly.entity_id
_entity_poly.type
_entity_poly.pdbx_seq_one_letter_code
_entity_poly.pdbx_strand_id
1 'polypeptide(L)'
;MRKWLIPMAACLFGLASPASAALTQLTISGTVMGSQGTIMCGPGSPVTCLTNYPTGVRTESYATSFMQTLLPIDLQQGDNAFSYGALRSGGLFTGIINNNNGVLTGRDLYYSFESNGVRFGTVGSNFITASATSFSVAAVSPVPEPATWALMLVGFLAVGSALRQAPRRRALLPA
;
A
#
# COMPACT_ATOMS: atom_id res chain seq x y z
N MET A 1 -10.04 39.14 -58.85
CA MET A 1 -10.81 38.51 -57.75
C MET A 1 -9.99 37.37 -57.17
N ARG A 2 -9.42 37.55 -55.98
CA ARG A 2 -8.43 36.65 -55.37
C ARG A 2 -9.13 35.80 -54.30
N LYS A 3 -9.38 34.52 -54.60
CA LYS A 3 -10.05 33.57 -53.68
C LYS A 3 -9.04 33.11 -52.63
N TRP A 4 -9.23 33.53 -51.38
CA TRP A 4 -8.47 33.03 -50.23
C TRP A 4 -9.03 31.67 -49.80
N LEU A 5 -8.28 30.61 -50.05
CA LEU A 5 -8.53 29.27 -49.50
C LEU A 5 -7.99 29.25 -48.07
N ILE A 6 -8.88 29.25 -47.09
CA ILE A 6 -8.54 29.03 -45.69
C ILE A 6 -8.36 27.51 -45.51
N PRO A 7 -7.17 27.00 -45.20
CA PRO A 7 -7.00 25.58 -44.92
C PRO A 7 -7.67 25.27 -43.58
N MET A 8 -8.73 24.47 -43.64
CA MET A 8 -9.44 23.95 -42.48
C MET A 8 -8.57 22.84 -41.88
N ALA A 9 -7.65 23.22 -40.99
CA ALA A 9 -6.86 22.27 -40.23
C ALA A 9 -7.78 21.59 -39.20
N ALA A 10 -8.27 20.40 -39.55
CA ALA A 10 -8.99 19.53 -38.63
C ALA A 10 -8.01 19.03 -37.55
N CYS A 11 -8.00 19.68 -36.39
CA CYS A 11 -7.32 19.15 -35.22
C CYS A 11 -8.06 17.89 -34.75
N LEU A 12 -7.53 16.71 -35.11
CA LEU A 12 -7.84 15.45 -34.46
C LEU A 12 -7.27 15.50 -33.03
N PHE A 13 -8.05 16.01 -32.09
CA PHE A 13 -7.78 15.85 -30.67
C PHE A 13 -8.13 14.40 -30.30
N GLY A 14 -7.13 13.51 -30.35
CA GLY A 14 -7.23 12.22 -29.70
C GLY A 14 -7.42 12.45 -28.21
N LEU A 15 -8.58 12.09 -27.69
CA LEU A 15 -8.84 12.06 -26.25
C LEU A 15 -7.89 11.02 -25.66
N ALA A 16 -6.83 11.48 -24.98
CA ALA A 16 -5.97 10.59 -24.23
C ALA A 16 -6.83 9.87 -23.19
N SER A 17 -6.81 8.53 -23.22
CA SER A 17 -7.45 7.70 -22.21
C SER A 17 -6.96 8.13 -20.82
N PRO A 18 -7.83 8.22 -19.80
CA PRO A 18 -7.39 8.50 -18.44
C PRO A 18 -6.40 7.41 -18.00
N ALA A 19 -5.21 7.81 -17.56
CA ALA A 19 -4.24 6.90 -16.98
C ALA A 19 -4.81 6.35 -15.66
N SER A 20 -4.87 5.03 -15.53
CA SER A 20 -5.22 4.36 -14.27
C SER A 20 -4.00 4.39 -13.37
N ALA A 21 -4.06 5.14 -12.26
CA ALA A 21 -3.02 5.15 -11.26
C ALA A 21 -3.06 3.83 -10.47
N ALA A 22 -2.17 2.91 -10.79
CA ALA A 22 -1.98 1.70 -10.00
C ALA A 22 -1.26 2.07 -8.69
N LEU A 23 -1.84 1.67 -7.55
CA LEU A 23 -1.22 1.87 -6.24
C LEU A 23 -0.10 0.82 -6.09
N THR A 24 1.16 1.24 -6.21
CA THR A 24 2.30 0.31 -6.24
C THR A 24 2.81 -0.06 -4.84
N GLN A 25 2.49 0.75 -3.83
CA GLN A 25 3.04 0.60 -2.49
C GLN A 25 2.04 1.02 -1.43
N LEU A 26 1.77 0.12 -0.49
CA LEU A 26 0.91 0.38 0.66
C LEU A 26 1.71 0.26 1.96
N THR A 27 1.66 1.27 2.82
CA THR A 27 2.32 1.18 4.13
C THR A 27 1.27 1.02 5.22
N ILE A 28 1.40 -0.04 6.01
CA ILE A 28 0.58 -0.31 7.18
C ILE A 28 1.42 -0.06 8.43
N SER A 29 0.81 0.57 9.43
CA SER A 29 1.44 0.78 10.72
C SER A 29 0.43 0.69 11.83
N GLY A 30 0.88 0.28 13.00
CA GLY A 30 0.02 0.16 14.17
C GLY A 30 0.76 -0.37 15.38
N THR A 31 -0.01 -0.61 16.43
CA THR A 31 0.46 -1.33 17.62
C THR A 31 -0.34 -2.61 17.74
N VAL A 32 0.35 -3.74 17.91
CA VAL A 32 -0.30 -5.02 18.21
C VAL A 32 -0.06 -5.34 19.68
N MET A 33 -1.10 -5.85 20.34
CA MET A 33 -1.03 -6.34 21.71
C MET A 33 -1.32 -7.83 21.71
N GLY A 34 -0.63 -8.59 22.55
CA GLY A 34 -0.67 -10.03 22.47
C GLY A 34 -0.07 -10.73 23.66
N SER A 35 0.14 -12.03 23.48
CA SER A 35 0.83 -12.87 24.43
C SER A 35 2.07 -13.50 23.79
N GLN A 36 3.13 -13.56 24.57
CA GLN A 36 4.28 -14.42 24.29
C GLN A 36 4.15 -15.69 25.12
N GLY A 37 4.29 -16.85 24.47
CA GLY A 37 4.22 -18.17 25.10
C GLY A 37 5.43 -19.03 24.78
N THR A 38 5.84 -19.85 25.73
CA THR A 38 6.88 -20.88 25.55
C THR A 38 6.27 -22.25 25.79
N ILE A 39 6.38 -23.14 24.80
CA ILE A 39 6.00 -24.55 24.99
C ILE A 39 7.14 -25.24 25.75
N MET A 40 6.99 -25.34 27.06
CA MET A 40 7.88 -26.14 27.91
C MET A 40 7.33 -27.56 27.98
N CYS A 41 7.98 -28.53 27.32
CA CYS A 41 7.79 -29.94 27.68
C CYS A 41 8.90 -30.32 28.67
N GLY A 42 8.51 -31.03 29.73
CA GLY A 42 9.47 -31.58 30.67
C GLY A 42 10.47 -32.52 29.98
N PRO A 43 11.68 -32.68 30.55
CA PRO A 43 12.66 -33.63 30.01
C PRO A 43 12.06 -35.04 29.96
N GLY A 44 12.11 -35.66 28.77
CA GLY A 44 11.65 -37.04 28.55
C GLY A 44 10.22 -37.21 28.03
N SER A 45 9.50 -36.16 27.64
CA SER A 45 8.16 -36.30 27.05
C SER A 45 8.20 -36.45 25.52
N PRO A 46 7.89 -37.64 24.95
CA PRO A 46 7.87 -37.85 23.52
C PRO A 46 6.58 -37.27 22.91
N VAL A 47 6.70 -36.15 22.18
CA VAL A 47 5.78 -35.64 21.12
C VAL A 47 4.30 -35.38 21.51
N THR A 48 3.82 -35.86 22.66
CA THR A 48 2.41 -35.80 23.09
C THR A 48 1.99 -34.46 23.69
N CYS A 49 2.89 -33.47 23.76
CA CYS A 49 2.53 -32.09 24.12
C CYS A 49 1.67 -31.38 23.05
N LEU A 50 1.50 -31.97 21.86
CA LEU A 50 0.77 -31.37 20.74
C LEU A 50 -0.76 -31.48 20.84
N THR A 51 -1.28 -32.44 21.61
CA THR A 51 -2.73 -32.71 21.63
C THR A 51 -3.45 -32.21 22.88
N ASN A 52 -2.70 -31.86 23.94
CA ASN A 52 -3.22 -31.20 25.12
C ASN A 52 -2.32 -30.00 25.40
N TYR A 53 -2.79 -28.78 25.10
CA TYR A 53 -2.15 -27.55 25.56
C TYR A 53 -1.96 -27.69 27.08
N PRO A 54 -0.73 -27.91 27.58
CA PRO A 54 -0.56 -28.12 29.01
C PRO A 54 -0.93 -26.80 29.70
N THR A 55 -1.54 -26.93 30.87
CA THR A 55 -1.94 -25.88 31.81
C THR A 55 -0.78 -25.00 32.34
N GLY A 56 0.35 -24.95 31.63
CA GLY A 56 1.59 -24.27 32.00
C GLY A 56 2.17 -23.35 30.91
N VAL A 57 1.37 -22.82 29.99
CA VAL A 57 1.85 -21.73 29.13
C VAL A 57 1.96 -20.46 29.96
N ARG A 58 3.19 -20.00 30.21
CA ARG A 58 3.40 -18.64 30.72
C ARG A 58 3.12 -17.68 29.58
N THR A 59 2.03 -16.93 29.70
CA THR A 59 1.68 -15.85 28.79
C THR A 59 2.13 -14.53 29.39
N GLU A 60 3.09 -13.86 28.75
CA GLU A 60 3.45 -12.49 29.09
C GLU A 60 2.80 -11.53 28.09
N SER A 61 2.31 -10.38 28.57
CA SER A 61 1.75 -9.34 27.71
C SER A 61 2.85 -8.79 26.80
N TYR A 62 2.61 -8.85 25.49
CA TYR A 62 3.52 -8.34 24.47
C TYR A 62 2.85 -7.17 23.75
N ALA A 63 3.57 -6.06 23.62
CA ALA A 63 3.14 -4.93 22.79
C ALA A 63 4.30 -4.51 21.88
N THR A 64 4.04 -4.38 20.59
CA THR A 64 5.03 -3.85 19.65
C THR A 64 4.35 -2.95 18.62
N SER A 65 5.04 -1.88 18.25
CA SER A 65 4.73 -1.14 17.03
C SER A 65 5.31 -1.88 15.83
N PHE A 66 4.67 -1.72 14.68
CA PHE A 66 5.18 -2.20 13.40
C PHE A 66 4.93 -1.17 12.30
N MET A 67 5.77 -1.22 11.28
CA MET A 67 5.61 -0.49 10.03
C MET A 67 6.01 -1.45 8.92
N GLN A 68 5.07 -1.79 8.05
CA GLN A 68 5.30 -2.75 6.97
C GLN A 68 4.83 -2.14 5.65
N THR A 69 5.67 -2.24 4.63
CA THR A 69 5.26 -1.98 3.26
C THR A 69 4.79 -3.28 2.62
N LEU A 70 3.55 -3.27 2.11
CA LEU A 70 3.00 -4.32 1.29
C LEU A 70 3.32 -3.99 -0.18
N LEU A 71 3.98 -4.94 -0.84
CA LEU A 71 4.21 -4.96 -2.28
C LEU A 71 2.90 -5.35 -3.00
N PRO A 72 2.74 -4.99 -4.29
CA PRO A 72 1.46 -4.52 -4.82
C PRO A 72 0.31 -5.47 -4.51
N ILE A 73 -0.67 -4.94 -3.77
CA ILE A 73 -1.96 -5.58 -3.54
C ILE A 73 -2.96 -4.89 -4.45
N ASP A 74 -3.68 -5.68 -5.24
CA ASP A 74 -4.84 -5.18 -5.97
C ASP A 74 -5.97 -4.94 -4.97
N LEU A 75 -6.21 -3.68 -4.62
CA LEU A 75 -7.23 -3.28 -3.66
C LEU A 75 -8.55 -3.04 -4.41
N GLN A 76 -9.44 -4.02 -4.36
CA GLN A 76 -10.80 -3.87 -4.85
C GLN A 76 -11.66 -3.09 -3.86
N GLN A 77 -12.78 -2.53 -4.31
CA GLN A 77 -13.77 -1.93 -3.43
C GLN A 77 -14.26 -2.98 -2.40
N GLY A 78 -14.29 -2.61 -1.12
CA GLY A 78 -14.68 -3.49 -0.03
C GLY A 78 -13.48 -4.12 0.69
N ASP A 79 -13.68 -5.33 1.23
CA ASP A 79 -12.72 -6.01 2.09
C ASP A 79 -11.69 -6.81 1.29
N ASN A 80 -10.42 -6.51 1.51
CA ASN A 80 -9.29 -7.17 0.88
C ASN A 80 -8.47 -7.87 1.98
N ALA A 81 -8.61 -9.19 2.09
CA ALA A 81 -7.79 -9.97 3.00
C ALA A 81 -6.35 -10.00 2.48
N PHE A 82 -5.38 -9.84 3.38
CA PHE A 82 -3.97 -9.97 3.05
C PHE A 82 -3.26 -10.93 4.00
N SER A 83 -2.19 -11.53 3.50
CA SER A 83 -1.27 -12.37 4.25
C SER A 83 0.14 -12.06 3.76
N TYR A 84 1.01 -11.60 4.66
CA TYR A 84 2.35 -11.13 4.32
C TYR A 84 3.38 -11.64 5.33
N GLY A 85 4.50 -12.17 4.81
CA GLY A 85 5.62 -12.61 5.65
C GLY A 85 6.24 -11.43 6.42
N ALA A 86 6.53 -11.62 7.70
CA ALA A 86 6.95 -10.56 8.60
C ALA A 86 8.42 -10.13 8.45
N LEU A 87 8.73 -8.99 9.07
CA LEU A 87 10.05 -8.34 9.19
C LEU A 87 11.17 -9.22 9.79
N ARG A 88 10.83 -10.29 10.50
CA ARG A 88 11.77 -11.26 11.08
C ARG A 88 11.49 -12.64 10.48
N SER A 89 12.57 -13.37 10.17
CA SER A 89 12.53 -14.72 9.58
C SER A 89 11.48 -15.60 10.25
N GLY A 90 10.35 -15.83 9.60
CA GLY A 90 9.31 -16.77 10.04
C GLY A 90 8.04 -16.17 10.68
N GLY A 91 7.85 -14.84 10.71
CA GLY A 91 6.58 -14.27 11.15
C GLY A 91 5.55 -14.14 10.02
N LEU A 92 4.28 -14.03 10.37
CA LEU A 92 3.16 -13.83 9.46
C LEU A 92 2.26 -12.70 9.97
N PHE A 93 1.98 -11.72 9.11
CA PHE A 93 0.91 -10.75 9.32
C PHE A 93 -0.27 -11.14 8.44
N THR A 94 -1.45 -11.22 9.04
CA THR A 94 -2.72 -11.38 8.34
C THR A 94 -3.69 -10.30 8.77
N GLY A 95 -4.59 -9.87 7.89
CA GLY A 95 -5.63 -8.93 8.25
C GLY A 95 -6.52 -8.56 7.08
N ILE A 96 -7.39 -7.59 7.30
CA ILE A 96 -8.33 -7.10 6.29
C ILE A 96 -8.09 -5.60 6.06
N ILE A 97 -7.92 -5.22 4.80
CA ILE A 97 -7.91 -3.83 4.36
C ILE A 97 -9.25 -3.56 3.67
N ASN A 98 -10.06 -2.68 4.26
CA ASN A 98 -11.28 -2.20 3.62
C ASN A 98 -10.94 -0.96 2.77
N ASN A 99 -11.28 -1.01 1.48
CA ASN A 99 -11.23 0.12 0.56
C ASN A 99 -12.66 0.61 0.33
N ASN A 100 -13.00 1.76 0.89
CA ASN A 100 -14.29 2.40 0.68
C ASN A 100 -14.11 3.67 -0.14
N ASN A 101 -14.23 3.56 -1.47
CA ASN A 101 -14.09 4.67 -2.42
C ASN A 101 -12.72 5.37 -2.30
N GLY A 102 -11.64 4.62 -2.13
CA GLY A 102 -10.27 5.13 -1.99
C GLY A 102 -9.86 5.46 -0.55
N VAL A 103 -10.79 5.41 0.41
CA VAL A 103 -10.46 5.48 1.84
C VAL A 103 -10.07 4.10 2.33
N LEU A 104 -8.81 3.95 2.75
CA LEU A 104 -8.28 2.67 3.21
C LEU A 104 -8.31 2.60 4.74
N THR A 105 -8.90 1.54 5.27
CA THR A 105 -8.92 1.25 6.72
C THR A 105 -8.51 -0.20 6.96
N GLY A 106 -7.80 -0.45 8.06
CA GLY A 106 -7.32 -1.77 8.43
C GLY A 106 -8.07 -2.33 9.64
N ARG A 107 -8.43 -3.61 9.61
CA ARG A 107 -9.00 -4.34 10.76
C ARG A 107 -8.49 -5.77 10.87
N ASP A 108 -8.75 -6.38 12.03
CA ASP A 108 -8.46 -7.78 12.34
C ASP A 108 -7.00 -8.16 12.04
N LEU A 109 -6.08 -7.26 12.39
CA LEU A 109 -4.67 -7.52 12.22
C LEU A 109 -4.25 -8.60 13.21
N TYR A 110 -3.67 -9.66 12.70
CA TYR A 110 -3.10 -10.74 13.46
C TYR A 110 -1.64 -10.93 13.05
N TYR A 111 -0.78 -11.00 14.05
CA TYR A 111 0.64 -11.24 13.93
C TYR A 111 0.99 -12.50 14.68
N SER A 112 1.67 -13.43 14.00
CA SER A 112 2.29 -14.59 14.64
C SER A 112 3.75 -14.69 14.26
N PHE A 113 4.60 -15.12 15.20
CA PHE A 113 6.02 -15.33 14.96
C PHE A 113 6.59 -16.44 15.84
N GLU A 114 7.46 -17.25 15.23
CA GLU A 114 8.26 -18.26 15.90
C GLU A 114 9.66 -17.69 16.22
N SER A 115 10.00 -17.52 17.50
CA SER A 115 11.23 -16.80 17.85
C SER A 115 12.52 -17.59 17.72
N ASN A 116 12.43 -18.92 17.57
CA ASN A 116 13.61 -19.80 17.66
C ASN A 116 13.95 -20.50 16.34
N GLY A 117 13.27 -20.17 15.23
CA GLY A 117 13.45 -20.89 13.95
C GLY A 117 13.07 -22.38 14.00
N VAL A 118 12.38 -22.79 15.07
CA VAL A 118 11.86 -24.14 15.26
C VAL A 118 10.38 -24.10 14.87
N ARG A 119 9.99 -24.99 13.94
CA ARG A 119 8.63 -25.08 13.39
C ARG A 119 7.57 -25.06 14.49
N PHE A 120 6.46 -24.35 14.25
CA PHE A 120 5.29 -24.34 15.13
C PHE A 120 4.93 -25.74 15.60
N GLY A 121 4.67 -25.90 16.91
CA GLY A 121 4.32 -27.18 17.50
C GLY A 121 5.50 -28.07 17.90
N THR A 122 6.73 -27.60 17.74
CA THR A 122 7.90 -28.31 18.26
C THR A 122 8.16 -27.95 19.73
N VAL A 123 8.61 -28.91 20.54
CA VAL A 123 9.02 -28.67 21.92
C VAL A 123 10.09 -27.57 21.99
N GLY A 124 9.93 -26.61 22.90
CA GLY A 124 10.85 -25.47 23.02
C GLY A 124 10.60 -24.36 22.00
N SER A 125 9.53 -24.45 21.18
CA SER A 125 9.12 -23.32 20.35
C SER A 125 8.59 -22.20 21.23
N ASN A 126 9.16 -21.02 21.03
CA ASN A 126 8.63 -19.76 21.53
C ASN A 126 7.75 -19.17 20.44
N PHE A 127 6.50 -18.87 20.78
CA PHE A 127 5.57 -18.21 19.88
C PHE A 127 5.14 -16.87 20.45
N ILE A 128 5.00 -15.89 19.56
CA ILE A 128 4.39 -14.61 19.87
C ILE A 128 3.14 -14.52 19.00
N THR A 129 2.00 -14.25 19.64
CA THR A 129 0.75 -13.95 18.94
C THR A 129 0.24 -12.62 19.41
N ALA A 130 -0.01 -11.69 18.50
CA ALA A 130 -0.54 -10.39 18.81
C ALA A 130 -1.62 -9.99 17.81
N SER A 131 -2.58 -9.20 18.27
CA SER A 131 -3.67 -8.71 17.43
C SER A 131 -3.94 -7.23 17.66
N ALA A 132 -4.54 -6.61 16.64
CA ALA A 132 -5.10 -5.28 16.72
C ALA A 132 -6.45 -5.27 15.99
N THR A 133 -7.47 -4.72 16.64
CA THR A 133 -8.81 -4.59 16.06
C THR A 133 -8.84 -3.62 14.89
N SER A 134 -7.98 -2.60 14.92
CA SER A 134 -7.81 -1.63 13.83
C SER A 134 -6.35 -1.22 13.65
N PHE A 135 -6.00 -0.82 12.43
CA PHE A 135 -4.70 -0.25 12.10
C PHE A 135 -4.82 0.80 10.99
N SER A 136 -3.84 1.71 10.93
CA SER A 136 -3.81 2.76 9.91
C SER A 136 -3.20 2.24 8.63
N VAL A 137 -3.87 2.51 7.51
CA VAL A 137 -3.38 2.20 6.17
C VAL A 137 -3.05 3.53 5.49
N ALA A 138 -1.76 3.78 5.26
CA ALA A 138 -1.31 4.94 4.52
C ALA A 138 -1.14 4.54 3.05
N ALA A 139 -2.10 4.97 2.22
CA ALA A 139 -1.88 5.00 0.79
C ALA A 139 -0.80 6.04 0.50
N VAL A 140 0.29 5.63 -0.14
CA VAL A 140 1.20 6.61 -0.74
C VAL A 140 0.40 7.31 -1.83
N SER A 141 0.28 8.64 -1.74
CA SER A 141 -0.42 9.39 -2.79
C SER A 141 0.29 9.07 -4.11
N PRO A 142 -0.46 8.65 -5.16
CA PRO A 142 0.15 8.35 -6.44
C PRO A 142 0.90 9.60 -6.89
N VAL A 143 2.23 9.48 -6.99
CA VAL A 143 3.04 10.53 -7.58
C VAL A 143 2.63 10.61 -9.04
N PRO A 144 2.31 11.81 -9.57
CA PRO A 144 1.91 11.94 -10.97
C PRO A 144 2.95 11.26 -11.86
N GLU A 145 2.50 10.43 -12.79
CA GLU A 145 3.40 9.69 -13.66
C GLU A 145 4.27 10.67 -14.46
N PRO A 146 5.51 10.32 -14.85
CA PRO A 146 6.38 11.21 -15.64
C PRO A 146 5.70 11.81 -16.88
N ALA A 147 4.75 11.08 -17.48
CA ALA A 147 3.92 11.57 -18.57
C ALA A 147 2.99 12.71 -18.16
N THR A 148 2.41 12.67 -16.96
CA THR A 148 1.58 13.75 -16.41
C THR A 148 2.41 15.03 -16.19
N TRP A 149 3.65 14.90 -15.69
CA TRP A 149 4.57 16.04 -15.57
C TRP A 149 4.89 16.62 -16.95
N ALA A 150 5.20 15.77 -17.92
CA ALA A 150 5.44 16.20 -19.29
C ALA A 150 4.23 16.93 -19.88
N LEU A 151 3.01 16.42 -19.69
CA LEU A 151 1.79 17.06 -20.19
C LEU A 151 1.54 18.42 -19.52
N MET A 152 1.75 18.54 -18.20
CA MET A 152 1.68 19.83 -17.51
C MET A 152 2.71 20.81 -18.08
N LEU A 153 3.95 20.39 -18.24
CA LEU A 153 5.02 21.24 -18.81
C LEU A 153 4.69 21.67 -20.24
N VAL A 154 4.21 20.76 -21.08
CA VAL A 154 3.76 21.08 -22.45
C VAL A 154 2.59 22.07 -22.41
N GLY A 155 1.63 21.90 -21.50
CA GLY A 155 0.52 22.84 -21.30
C GLY A 155 1.00 24.24 -20.91
N PHE A 156 1.94 24.33 -19.96
CA PHE A 156 2.53 25.60 -19.56
C PHE A 156 3.33 26.26 -20.68
N LEU A 157 4.10 25.49 -21.45
CA LEU A 157 4.83 25.97 -22.62
C LEU A 157 3.88 26.49 -23.70
N ALA A 158 2.77 25.79 -23.96
CA ALA A 158 1.76 26.21 -24.93
C ALA A 158 1.13 27.55 -24.53
N VAL A 159 0.66 27.69 -23.29
CA VAL A 159 0.07 28.95 -22.78
C VAL A 159 1.11 30.07 -22.78
N GLY A 160 2.32 29.80 -22.30
CA GLY A 160 3.42 30.77 -22.30
C GLY A 160 3.79 31.25 -23.71
N SER A 161 3.76 30.35 -24.69
CA SER A 161 4.04 30.69 -26.09
C SER A 161 2.95 31.58 -26.70
N ALA A 162 1.68 31.32 -26.40
CA ALA A 162 0.55 32.11 -26.89
C ALA A 162 0.59 33.55 -26.34
N LEU A 163 0.89 33.71 -25.05
CA LEU A 163 1.01 35.04 -24.42
C LEU A 163 2.17 35.85 -25.00
N ARG A 164 3.28 35.22 -25.38
CA ARG A 164 4.42 35.90 -26.01
C ARG A 164 4.15 36.35 -27.45
N GLN A 165 3.21 35.73 -28.15
CA GLN A 165 2.86 36.10 -29.53
C GLN A 165 1.86 37.26 -29.61
N ALA A 166 1.07 37.51 -28.57
CA ALA A 166 0.01 38.54 -28.56
C ALA A 166 0.48 39.99 -28.82
N PRO A 167 1.61 40.48 -28.28
CA PRO A 167 2.00 41.90 -28.41
C PRO A 167 2.39 42.31 -29.84
N ARG A 168 2.97 41.39 -30.62
CA ARG A 168 3.49 41.70 -31.97
C ARG A 168 2.39 42.07 -32.97
N ARG A 169 1.14 41.65 -32.73
CA ARG A 169 0.00 41.98 -33.59
C ARG A 169 -0.58 43.36 -33.32
N ARG A 170 -0.35 43.95 -32.14
CA ARG A 170 -0.87 45.29 -31.80
C ARG A 170 -0.01 46.43 -32.36
N ALA A 171 1.27 46.19 -32.66
CA ALA A 171 2.17 47.20 -33.22
C ALA A 171 1.93 47.51 -34.71
N LEU A 172 0.98 46.83 -35.38
CA LEU A 172 0.72 46.98 -36.82
C LEU A 172 -0.64 47.62 -37.16
N LEU A 173 -1.36 48.16 -36.17
CA LEU A 173 -2.54 48.98 -36.47
C LEU A 173 -2.10 50.44 -36.65
N PRO A 174 -2.20 51.02 -37.87
CA PRO A 174 -1.96 52.44 -38.09
C PRO A 174 -3.01 53.27 -37.34
N ALA A 175 -2.57 54.38 -36.75
CA ALA A 175 -3.39 55.34 -36.03
C ALA A 175 -4.28 56.16 -36.98
#